data_AF-A0A6N9ITC6-F1
#
_entry.id   AF-A0A6N9ITC6-F1
#
_cell.length_a   1.000
_cell.length_b   1.000
_cell.length_c   1.000
_cell.angle_alpha   90.00
_cell.angle_beta   90.00
_cell.angle_gamma   90.00
#
_symmetry.space_group_name_H-M   'P 1'
#
loop_
_entity.id
_entity.type
_entity.pdbx_description
1 polymer ?
#
loop_
_entity_poly.entity_id
_entity_poly.type
_entity_poly.pdbx_seq_one_letter_code
_entity_poly.pdbx_strand_id
1 'polypeptide(L)'
;MYNKIVSETNRTILYFVMLSVFVLTFFIYWIAKAIVNADLKKLTRKLRYNATAYTKKILHRNDDGENYYLIKTDNETKIVKAKTVLINKQDKFADGEHRSGTIDIEYIEVELDNGLPEYKRKSFNRRLTSNEEKKWKNQLNIVNYVSKEM
;
A
#
# COMPACT_ATOMS: atom_id res chain seq x y z
N MET A 1 -43.98 22.83 -33.08
CA MET A 1 -43.21 21.58 -33.23
C MET A 1 -41.71 21.86 -33.38
N TYR A 2 -41.30 22.77 -34.30
CA TYR A 2 -39.90 23.17 -34.52
C TYR A 2 -39.13 23.63 -33.26
N ASN A 3 -39.70 24.54 -32.46
CA ASN A 3 -39.06 25.04 -31.23
C ASN A 3 -38.85 23.97 -30.14
N LYS A 4 -39.68 22.91 -30.12
CA LYS A 4 -39.52 21.80 -29.17
C LYS A 4 -38.34 20.92 -29.56
N ILE A 5 -38.20 20.62 -30.85
CA ILE A 5 -37.10 19.83 -31.41
C ILE A 5 -35.76 20.56 -31.20
N VAL A 6 -35.68 21.86 -31.50
CA VAL A 6 -34.47 22.67 -31.29
C VAL A 6 -34.07 22.73 -29.81
N SER A 7 -35.05 22.86 -28.90
CA SER A 7 -34.82 22.84 -27.45
C SER A 7 -34.30 21.49 -26.94
N GLU A 8 -34.87 20.39 -27.43
CA GLU A 8 -34.42 19.03 -27.09
C GLU A 8 -33.02 18.75 -27.63
N THR A 9 -32.72 19.13 -28.89
CA THR A 9 -31.38 19.00 -29.47
C THR A 9 -30.34 19.81 -28.70
N ASN A 10 -30.65 21.04 -28.29
CA ASN A 10 -29.76 21.86 -27.48
C ASN A 10 -29.49 21.26 -26.10
N ARG A 11 -30.49 20.64 -25.46
CA ARG A 11 -30.32 19.90 -24.19
C ARG A 11 -29.45 18.67 -24.39
N THR A 12 -29.65 17.90 -25.45
CA THR A 12 -28.83 16.73 -25.77
C THR A 12 -27.37 17.12 -26.00
N ILE A 13 -27.10 18.18 -26.79
CA ILE A 13 -25.74 18.69 -27.00
C ILE A 13 -25.11 19.12 -25.67
N LEU A 14 -25.86 19.83 -24.81
CA LEU A 14 -25.37 20.25 -23.50
C LEU A 14 -24.99 19.04 -22.62
N TYR A 15 -25.79 17.97 -22.61
CA TYR A 15 -25.46 16.74 -21.89
C TYR A 15 -24.22 16.05 -22.44
N PHE A 16 -24.04 15.99 -23.77
CA PHE A 16 -22.83 15.46 -24.39
C PHE A 16 -21.59 16.30 -24.04
N VAL A 17 -21.72 17.62 -23.97
CA VAL A 17 -20.63 18.52 -23.54
C VAL A 17 -20.29 18.31 -22.06
N MET A 18 -21.29 18.21 -21.17
CA MET A 18 -21.03 17.93 -19.75
C MET A 18 -20.37 16.55 -19.56
N LEU A 19 -20.85 15.54 -20.29
CA LEU A 19 -20.29 14.20 -20.25
C LEU A 19 -18.85 14.18 -20.78
N SER A 20 -18.57 14.89 -21.88
CA SER A 20 -17.22 14.97 -22.44
C SER A 20 -16.24 15.65 -21.49
N VAL A 21 -16.65 16.75 -20.84
CA VAL A 21 -15.82 17.42 -19.82
C VAL A 21 -15.54 16.49 -18.64
N PHE A 22 -16.55 15.76 -18.17
CA PHE A 22 -16.39 14.82 -17.07
C PHE A 22 -15.43 13.68 -17.42
N VAL A 23 -15.63 13.08 -18.61
CA VAL A 23 -14.78 12.00 -19.14
C VAL A 23 -13.34 12.50 -19.34
N LEU A 24 -13.16 13.70 -19.90
CA LEU A 24 -11.83 14.27 -20.14
C LEU A 24 -11.09 14.56 -18.82
N THR A 25 -11.80 15.08 -17.82
CA THR A 25 -11.25 15.30 -16.47
C THR A 25 -10.84 13.97 -15.82
N PHE A 26 -11.67 12.93 -15.98
CA PHE A 26 -11.37 11.59 -15.50
C PHE A 26 -10.12 11.01 -16.16
N PHE A 27 -9.99 11.15 -17.49
CA PHE A 27 -8.79 10.72 -18.22
C PHE A 27 -7.53 11.46 -17.77
N ILE A 28 -7.58 12.77 -17.61
CA ILE A 28 -6.44 13.57 -17.11
C ILE A 28 -6.01 13.08 -15.72
N TYR A 29 -6.97 12.90 -14.81
CA TYR A 29 -6.69 12.36 -13.48
C TYR A 29 -6.05 10.97 -13.54
N TRP A 30 -6.58 10.10 -14.41
CA TRP A 30 -6.09 8.73 -14.56
C TRP A 30 -4.65 8.70 -15.10
N ILE A 31 -4.34 9.51 -16.11
CA ILE A 31 -2.99 9.65 -16.67
C ILE A 31 -2.04 10.21 -15.62
N ALA A 32 -2.42 11.28 -14.91
CA ALA A 32 -1.59 11.84 -13.84
C ALA A 32 -1.30 10.80 -12.74
N LYS A 33 -2.30 10.03 -12.33
CA LYS A 33 -2.14 8.94 -11.35
C LYS A 33 -1.19 7.86 -11.87
N ALA A 34 -1.27 7.51 -13.15
CA ALA A 34 -0.40 6.54 -13.79
C ALA A 34 1.06 7.00 -13.84
N ILE A 35 1.30 8.27 -14.22
CA ILE A 35 2.65 8.87 -14.25
C ILE A 35 3.28 8.83 -12.85
N VAL A 36 2.56 9.30 -11.82
CA VAL A 36 3.07 9.28 -10.44
C VAL A 36 3.31 7.86 -9.95
N ASN A 37 2.45 6.90 -10.31
CA ASN A 37 2.66 5.48 -10.00
C ASN A 37 3.94 4.93 -10.64
N ALA A 38 4.18 5.22 -11.91
CA ALA A 38 5.34 4.75 -12.65
C ALA A 38 6.63 5.36 -12.09
N ASP A 39 6.61 6.66 -11.78
CA ASP A 39 7.74 7.37 -11.19
C ASP A 39 8.08 6.79 -9.80
N LEU A 40 7.09 6.67 -8.91
CA LEU A 40 7.30 6.05 -7.60
C LEU A 40 7.81 4.62 -7.72
N LYS A 41 7.32 3.82 -8.68
CA LYS A 41 7.74 2.42 -8.84
C LYS A 41 9.23 2.32 -9.21
N LYS A 42 9.73 3.26 -10.02
CA LYS A 42 11.16 3.34 -10.38
C LYS A 42 12.02 3.80 -9.20
N LEU A 43 11.44 4.61 -8.32
CA LEU A 43 12.15 5.29 -7.22
C LEU A 43 12.07 4.54 -5.88
N THR A 44 11.20 3.55 -5.76
CA THR A 44 11.11 2.71 -4.58
C THR A 44 11.95 1.45 -4.74
N ARG A 45 12.69 1.11 -3.69
CA ARG A 45 13.37 -0.17 -3.55
C ARG A 45 12.64 -1.03 -2.52
N LYS A 46 12.62 -2.34 -2.76
CA LYS A 46 12.18 -3.32 -1.75
C LYS A 46 13.39 -3.94 -1.10
N LEU A 47 13.52 -3.78 0.20
CA LEU A 47 14.52 -4.45 1.01
C LEU A 47 13.85 -5.58 1.77
N ARG A 48 14.47 -6.77 1.73
CA ARG A 48 13.96 -7.96 2.39
C ARG A 48 14.85 -8.27 3.58
N TYR A 49 14.22 -8.54 4.71
CA TYR A 49 14.88 -8.87 5.96
C TYR A 49 14.24 -10.12 6.52
N ASN A 50 15.08 -11.08 6.91
CA ASN A 50 14.64 -12.14 7.80
C ASN A 50 14.43 -11.52 9.18
N ALA A 51 13.31 -11.87 9.80
CA ALA A 51 12.96 -11.40 11.13
C ALA A 51 12.81 -12.61 12.07
N THR A 52 13.34 -12.47 13.28
CA THR A 52 13.23 -13.52 14.29
C THR A 52 11.99 -13.33 15.16
N ALA A 53 11.49 -12.10 15.27
CA ALA A 53 10.33 -11.77 16.08
C ALA A 53 9.68 -10.46 15.64
N TYR A 54 8.38 -10.32 15.92
CA TYR A 54 7.69 -9.04 15.85
C TYR A 54 6.81 -8.83 17.07
N THR A 55 6.60 -7.58 17.48
CA THR A 55 5.70 -7.23 18.58
C THR A 55 4.97 -5.94 18.24
N LYS A 56 3.66 -5.93 18.44
CA LYS A 56 2.87 -4.69 18.36
C LYS A 56 2.98 -3.95 19.70
N LYS A 57 3.41 -2.70 19.68
CA LYS A 57 3.41 -1.82 20.86
C LYS A 57 2.66 -0.53 20.54
N ILE A 58 2.03 0.03 21.57
CA ILE A 58 1.43 1.35 21.52
C ILE A 58 2.46 2.31 22.10
N LEU A 59 2.85 3.32 21.33
CA LEU A 59 3.69 4.41 21.81
C LEU A 59 2.79 5.63 21.98
N HIS A 60 2.71 6.14 23.20
CA HIS A 60 2.01 7.39 23.48
C HIS A 60 2.97 8.54 23.25
N ARG A 61 2.69 9.35 22.22
CA ARG A 61 3.37 10.62 21.98
C ARG A 61 2.28 11.68 21.80
N ASN A 62 2.01 12.43 22.87
CA ASN A 62 1.00 13.49 22.97
C ASN A 62 -0.44 13.02 22.71
N ASP A 63 -1.13 12.56 23.77
CA ASP A 63 -2.56 12.18 23.91
C ASP A 63 -3.19 11.20 22.91
N ASP A 64 -2.62 11.01 21.72
CA ASP A 64 -3.02 10.02 20.74
C ASP A 64 -1.99 8.89 20.71
N GLY A 65 -2.39 7.72 21.23
CA GLY A 65 -1.58 6.51 21.15
C GLY A 65 -1.42 6.05 19.71
N GLU A 66 -0.23 6.18 19.13
CA GLU A 66 0.08 5.59 17.82
C GLU A 66 0.54 4.14 17.99
N ASN A 67 0.00 3.25 17.14
CA ASN A 67 0.37 1.83 17.11
C ASN A 67 1.62 1.63 16.24
N TYR A 68 2.58 0.86 16.74
CA TYR A 68 3.83 0.50 16.06
C TYR A 68 4.06 -1.01 16.11
N TYR A 69 4.80 -1.50 15.12
CA TYR A 69 5.44 -2.82 15.15
C TYR A 69 6.93 -2.62 15.42
N LEU A 70 7.44 -3.36 16.41
CA LEU A 70 8.86 -3.62 16.59
C LEU A 70 9.16 -4.93 15.87
N ILE A 71 10.02 -4.88 14.87
CA ILE A 71 10.42 -6.04 14.06
C ILE A 71 11.90 -6.27 14.32
N LYS A 72 12.23 -7.41 14.94
CA LYS A 72 13.60 -7.81 15.21
C LYS A 72 14.13 -8.54 13.97
N THR A 73 14.94 -7.83 13.18
CA THR A 73 15.68 -8.40 12.06
C THR A 73 17.04 -8.92 12.54
N ASP A 74 17.75 -9.66 11.68
CA ASP A 74 19.07 -10.22 12.02
C ASP A 74 20.10 -9.14 12.42
N ASN A 75 19.97 -7.94 11.84
CA ASN A 75 20.94 -6.85 12.04
C ASN A 75 20.48 -5.82 13.07
N GLU A 76 19.18 -5.52 13.12
CA GLU A 76 18.64 -4.42 13.93
C GLU A 76 17.16 -4.62 14.31
N THR A 77 16.68 -3.83 15.26
CA THR A 77 15.23 -3.75 15.55
C THR A 77 14.63 -2.54 14.84
N LYS A 78 13.77 -2.80 13.86
CA LYS A 78 13.05 -1.75 13.12
C LYS A 78 11.75 -1.38 13.86
N ILE A 79 11.49 -0.07 13.99
CA ILE A 79 10.26 0.48 14.57
C ILE A 79 9.43 1.09 13.44
N VAL A 80 8.27 0.51 13.16
CA VAL A 80 7.45 0.87 11.99
C VAL A 80 6.02 1.15 12.41
N LYS A 81 5.40 2.21 11.88
CA LYS A 81 4.00 2.53 12.17
C LYS A 81 3.08 1.40 11.71
N ALA A 82 2.16 0.95 12.55
CA ALA A 82 1.29 -0.19 12.22
C ALA A 82 0.45 0.04 10.95
N LYS A 83 0.02 1.29 10.71
CA LYS A 83 -0.76 1.66 9.52
C LYS A 83 0.00 1.51 8.18
N THR A 84 1.32 1.50 8.21
CA THR A 84 2.18 1.38 7.02
C THR A 84 2.60 -0.07 6.74
N VAL A 85 2.22 -1.01 7.60
CA VAL A 85 2.53 -2.43 7.48
C VAL A 85 1.28 -3.20 7.08
N LEU A 86 1.40 -4.06 6.07
CA LEU A 86 0.45 -5.09 5.72
C LEU A 86 0.94 -6.41 6.33
N ILE A 87 0.13 -7.00 7.21
CA ILE A 87 0.41 -8.32 7.78
C ILE A 87 -0.20 -9.38 6.87
N ASN A 88 0.65 -10.30 6.40
CA ASN A 88 0.24 -11.49 5.68
C ASN A 88 0.56 -12.70 6.55
N LYS A 89 -0.47 -13.40 7.04
CA LYS A 89 -0.31 -14.65 7.77
C LYS A 89 -0.73 -15.80 6.88
N GLN A 90 0.09 -16.84 6.82
CA GLN A 90 -0.20 -18.05 6.09
C GLN A 90 0.19 -19.25 6.94
N ASP A 91 -0.63 -20.30 6.89
CA ASP A 91 -0.27 -21.59 7.45
C ASP A 91 0.19 -22.50 6.30
N LYS A 92 1.30 -23.21 6.52
CA LYS A 92 1.84 -24.23 5.60
C LYS A 92 2.02 -25.53 6.35
N PHE A 93 1.92 -26.65 5.66
CA PHE A 93 2.28 -27.92 6.26
C PHE A 93 3.79 -28.01 6.45
N ALA A 94 4.21 -28.58 7.57
CA ALA A 94 5.60 -28.89 7.86
C ALA A 94 6.21 -29.77 6.75
N ASP A 95 7.49 -29.53 6.45
CA ASP A 95 8.25 -30.23 5.43
C ASP A 95 9.60 -30.70 5.99
N GLY A 96 10.50 -31.16 5.12
CA GLY A 96 11.81 -31.66 5.54
C GLY A 96 12.74 -30.59 6.11
N GLU A 97 12.48 -29.31 5.81
CA GLU A 97 13.28 -28.17 6.24
C GLU A 97 12.68 -27.51 7.49
N HIS A 98 11.34 -27.39 7.55
CA HIS A 98 10.62 -26.70 8.61
C HIS A 98 9.72 -27.67 9.39
N ARG A 99 10.05 -27.87 10.67
CA ARG A 99 9.27 -28.72 11.60
C ARG A 99 7.94 -28.08 11.96
N SER A 100 6.95 -28.89 12.35
CA SER A 100 5.71 -28.41 12.95
C SER A 100 5.99 -27.52 14.17
N GLY A 101 5.30 -26.38 14.26
CA GLY A 101 5.52 -25.34 15.28
C GLY A 101 6.59 -24.31 14.92
N THR A 102 7.26 -24.45 13.77
CA THR A 102 8.20 -23.43 13.26
C THR A 102 7.44 -22.22 12.72
N ILE A 103 8.00 -21.02 12.88
CA ILE A 103 7.46 -19.77 12.34
C ILE A 103 8.56 -19.06 11.58
N ASP A 104 8.35 -18.84 10.29
CA ASP A 104 9.19 -17.97 9.49
C ASP A 104 8.58 -16.59 9.39
N ILE A 105 9.40 -15.56 9.56
CA ILE A 105 8.96 -14.18 9.50
C ILE A 105 9.86 -13.43 8.54
N GLU A 106 9.27 -12.90 7.47
CA GLU A 106 9.95 -12.06 6.49
C GLU A 106 9.36 -10.65 6.57
N TYR A 107 10.24 -9.66 6.73
CA TYR A 107 9.88 -8.26 6.65
C TYR A 107 10.38 -7.66 5.35
N ILE A 108 9.47 -7.09 4.55
CA ILE A 108 9.78 -6.39 3.32
C ILE A 108 9.51 -4.90 3.52
N GLU A 109 10.57 -4.12 3.52
CA GLU A 109 10.53 -2.67 3.61
C GLU A 109 10.47 -2.06 2.21
N VAL A 110 9.54 -1.12 2.00
CA VAL A 110 9.48 -0.32 0.78
C VAL A 110 10.13 1.03 1.09
N GLU A 111 11.38 1.19 0.67
CA GLU A 111 12.14 2.42 0.85
C GLU A 111 12.05 3.30 -0.39
N LEU A 112 12.04 4.61 -0.15
CA LEU A 112 12.12 5.62 -1.19
C LEU A 112 13.56 6.15 -1.24
N ASP A 113 14.11 6.39 -2.42
CA ASP A 113 15.45 6.95 -2.57
C ASP A 113 15.61 8.30 -1.81
N ASN A 114 16.68 8.42 -1.03
CA ASN A 114 16.91 9.51 -0.10
C ASN A 114 17.19 10.85 -0.81
N GLY A 115 17.55 10.86 -2.10
CA GLY A 115 17.81 12.09 -2.86
C GLY A 115 16.58 12.87 -3.33
N LEU A 116 15.36 12.41 -3.01
CA LEU A 116 14.17 12.91 -3.69
C LEU A 116 13.56 14.20 -3.10
N PRO A 117 12.97 15.07 -3.96
CA PRO A 117 12.23 16.25 -3.53
C PRO A 117 11.08 15.91 -2.57
N GLU A 118 10.78 16.86 -1.67
CA GLU A 118 9.81 16.69 -0.59
C GLU A 118 8.41 16.30 -1.09
N TYR A 119 7.96 16.85 -2.22
CA TYR A 119 6.64 16.56 -2.76
C TYR A 119 6.47 15.07 -3.13
N LYS A 120 7.55 14.40 -3.59
CA LYS A 120 7.54 12.96 -3.89
C LYS A 120 7.47 12.13 -2.62
N ARG A 121 8.23 12.52 -1.60
CA ARG A 121 8.18 11.90 -0.26
C ARG A 121 6.79 12.01 0.36
N LYS A 122 6.15 13.18 0.27
CA LYS A 122 4.78 13.40 0.76
C LYS A 122 3.76 12.52 0.03
N SER A 123 3.88 12.42 -1.30
CA SER A 123 3.04 11.54 -2.11
C SER A 123 3.23 10.07 -1.70
N PHE A 124 4.47 9.60 -1.56
CA PHE A 124 4.78 8.25 -1.10
C PHE A 124 4.21 7.96 0.30
N ASN A 125 4.45 8.84 1.28
CA ASN A 125 3.95 8.66 2.65
C ASN A 125 2.43 8.58 2.71
N ARG A 126 1.72 9.41 1.94
CA ARG A 126 0.25 9.35 1.84
C ARG A 126 -0.21 7.97 1.36
N ARG A 127 0.46 7.43 0.34
CA ARG A 127 0.14 6.12 -0.25
C ARG A 127 0.50 4.97 0.67
N LEU A 128 1.64 5.05 1.35
CA LEU A 128 2.09 4.11 2.37
C LEU A 128 1.08 3.97 3.52
N THR A 129 0.38 5.05 3.87
CA THR A 129 -0.69 5.03 4.89
C THR A 129 -2.08 4.69 4.35
N SER A 130 -2.27 4.66 3.03
CA SER A 130 -3.59 4.44 2.40
C SER A 130 -4.02 2.98 2.47
N ASN A 131 -5.29 2.73 2.77
CA ASN A 131 -5.86 1.38 2.73
C ASN A 131 -6.17 0.89 1.31
N GLU A 132 -6.38 1.82 0.37
CA GLU A 132 -6.64 1.50 -1.04
C GLU A 132 -5.35 1.11 -1.79
N GLU A 133 -4.19 1.60 -1.34
CA GLU A 133 -2.93 1.39 -2.04
C GLU A 133 -1.97 0.42 -1.31
N LYS A 134 -2.48 -0.75 -0.94
CA LYS A 134 -1.75 -1.80 -0.20
C LYS A 134 -0.39 -2.19 -0.81
N LYS A 135 -0.21 -2.03 -2.12
CA LYS A 135 1.04 -2.35 -2.84
C LYS A 135 2.26 -1.55 -2.38
N TRP A 136 2.04 -0.39 -1.77
CA TRP A 136 3.12 0.47 -1.27
C TRP A 136 3.44 0.22 0.20
N LYS A 137 2.59 -0.51 0.93
CA LYS A 137 2.81 -0.84 2.35
C LYS A 137 4.02 -1.75 2.49
N ASN A 138 4.73 -1.56 3.60
CA ASN A 138 5.69 -2.55 4.08
C ASN A 138 4.95 -3.87 4.33
N GLN A 139 5.62 -5.00 4.14
CA GLN A 139 4.99 -6.31 4.28
C GLN A 139 5.62 -7.04 5.45
N LEU A 140 4.79 -7.61 6.32
CA LEU A 140 5.22 -8.53 7.36
C LEU A 140 4.57 -9.88 7.03
N ASN A 141 5.34 -10.75 6.40
CA ASN A 141 4.92 -12.08 6.00
C ASN A 141 5.27 -13.05 7.13
N ILE A 142 4.28 -13.80 7.61
CA ILE A 142 4.43 -14.76 8.70
C ILE A 142 3.90 -16.09 8.20
N VAL A 143 4.76 -17.09 8.18
CA VAL A 143 4.43 -18.46 7.77
C VAL A 143 4.51 -19.36 8.99
N ASN A 144 3.38 -19.91 9.43
CA ASN A 144 3.36 -20.91 10.49
C ASN A 144 3.37 -22.31 9.86
N TYR A 145 4.30 -23.16 10.28
CA TYR A 145 4.34 -24.54 9.84
C TYR A 145 3.52 -25.41 10.80
N VAL A 146 2.41 -25.94 10.31
CA VAL A 146 1.51 -26.82 11.06
C VAL A 146 1.79 -28.28 10.74
N SER A 147 1.38 -29.19 11.64
CA SER A 147 1.49 -30.62 11.36
C SER A 147 0.75 -30.95 10.07
N LYS A 148 1.31 -31.83 9.24
CA LYS A 148 0.48 -32.60 8.32
C LYS A 148 -0.51 -33.34 9.22
N GLU A 149 -1.80 -33.03 9.11
CA GLU A 149 -2.81 -33.83 9.81
C GLU A 149 -2.67 -35.30 9.37
N MET A 150 -2.84 -36.19 10.34
CA MET A 150 -2.77 -37.65 10.20
C MET A 150 -3.90 -38.19 9.33
#